data_AF-A0A969WJP7-F1
#
_entry.id   AF-A0A969WJP7-F1
#
_cell.length_a   1.000
_cell.length_b   1.000
_cell.length_c   1.000
_cell.angle_alpha   90.00
_cell.angle_beta   90.00
_cell.angle_gamma   90.00
#
_symmetry.space_group_name_H-M   'P 1'
#
loop_
_entity.id
_entity.type
_entity.pdbx_description
1 polymer ?
#
loop_
_entity_poly.entity_id
_entity_poly.type
_entity_poly.pdbx_seq_one_letter_code
_entity_poly.pdbx_strand_id
1 'polypeptide(L)'
;MSVPKFLLDEHVWGGLVRVGQEMGADVLLVQTQLPEGADDEDVLAFAANQKRVLLTSNAQDFAPLVTEWFLAEREHWGVIVVPGQTKRSLLSRALKNIIQKSSANSLKNSYRFIQEFA
;
A
#
# COMPACT_ATOMS: atom_id res chain seq x y z
N MET A 1 -13.43 7.94 12.00
CA MET A 1 -12.04 7.63 11.57
C MET A 1 -12.05 7.53 10.05
N SER A 2 -11.10 8.14 9.34
CA SER A 2 -11.08 8.07 7.87
C SER A 2 -10.55 6.71 7.41
N VAL A 3 -11.32 6.04 6.56
CA VAL A 3 -10.92 4.77 5.92
C VAL A 3 -9.64 5.00 5.10
N PRO A 4 -8.59 4.17 5.26
CA PRO A 4 -7.39 4.29 4.45
C PRO A 4 -7.70 4.10 2.95
N LYS A 5 -6.98 4.83 2.12
CA LYS A 5 -6.97 4.63 0.66
C LYS A 5 -5.73 3.82 0.30
N PHE A 6 -5.79 3.08 -0.79
CA PHE A 6 -4.73 2.15 -1.16
C PHE A 6 -4.26 2.38 -2.60
N LEU A 7 -2.99 2.08 -2.83
CA LEU A 7 -2.37 1.98 -4.13
C LEU A 7 -1.70 0.60 -4.21
N LEU A 8 -2.06 -0.20 -5.20
CA LEU A 8 -1.48 -1.52 -5.42
C LEU A 8 -0.44 -1.43 -6.52
N ASP A 9 0.76 -1.88 -6.19
CA ASP A 9 1.82 -2.17 -7.15
C ASP A 9 1.38 -3.26 -8.15
N GLU A 10 2.00 -3.30 -9.33
CA GLU A 10 1.69 -4.17 -10.45
C GLU A 10 1.77 -5.67 -10.09
N HIS A 11 2.68 -6.01 -9.17
CA HIS A 11 2.93 -7.37 -8.71
C HIS A 11 2.02 -7.80 -7.54
N VAL A 12 1.11 -6.93 -7.09
CA VAL A 12 0.10 -7.27 -6.07
C VAL A 12 -1.18 -7.71 -6.77
N TRP A 13 -1.83 -8.75 -6.23
CA TRP A 13 -3.05 -9.28 -6.83
C TRP A 13 -4.16 -8.22 -6.94
N GLY A 14 -4.43 -7.77 -8.16
CA GLY A 14 -5.39 -6.69 -8.46
C GLY A 14 -6.85 -6.97 -8.06
N GLY A 15 -7.21 -8.22 -7.73
CA GLY A 15 -8.54 -8.55 -7.20
C GLY A 15 -8.87 -7.85 -5.87
N LEU A 16 -7.86 -7.31 -5.18
CA LEU A 16 -8.05 -6.44 -4.01
C LEU A 16 -8.82 -5.15 -4.32
N VAL A 17 -8.83 -4.67 -5.57
CA VAL A 17 -9.66 -3.53 -5.97
C VAL A 17 -11.14 -3.83 -5.70
N ARG A 18 -11.62 -5.00 -6.14
CA ARG A 18 -13.00 -5.44 -5.91
C ARG A 18 -13.29 -5.61 -4.41
N VAL A 19 -12.35 -6.18 -3.66
CA VAL A 19 -12.49 -6.35 -2.20
C VAL A 19 -12.63 -5.00 -1.50
N GLY A 20 -11.83 -4.00 -1.89
CA GLY A 20 -11.91 -2.64 -1.36
C GLY A 20 -13.23 -1.97 -1.72
N GLN A 21 -13.67 -2.06 -2.97
CA GLN A 21 -14.96 -1.52 -3.43
C GLN A 21 -16.14 -2.09 -2.65
N GLU A 22 -16.18 -3.41 -2.45
CA GLU A 22 -17.22 -4.10 -1.64
C GLU A 22 -17.22 -3.63 -0.17
N MET A 23 -16.08 -3.13 0.31
CA MET A 23 -15.89 -2.59 1.66
C MET A 23 -16.05 -1.05 1.76
N GLY A 24 -16.32 -0.36 0.65
CA GLY A 24 -16.38 1.10 0.58
C GLY A 24 -15.03 1.82 0.72
N ALA A 25 -13.92 1.12 0.44
CA ALA A 25 -12.57 1.69 0.44
C ALA A 25 -12.08 2.00 -0.99
N ASP A 26 -11.30 3.06 -1.12
CA ASP A 26 -10.67 3.47 -2.38
C ASP A 26 -9.36 2.71 -2.59
N VAL A 27 -9.30 1.89 -3.65
CA VAL A 27 -8.14 1.08 -4.04
C VAL A 27 -7.84 1.33 -5.51
N LEU A 28 -6.63 1.78 -5.81
CA LEU A 28 -6.15 2.00 -7.18
C LEU A 28 -4.97 1.09 -7.51
N LEU A 29 -4.66 0.94 -8.79
CA LEU A 29 -3.50 0.23 -9.30
C LEU A 29 -2.47 1.24 -9.80
N VAL A 30 -1.18 1.03 -9.54
CA VAL A 30 -0.09 1.89 -10.03
C VAL A 30 -0.18 2.09 -11.54
N GLN A 31 -0.34 1.00 -12.29
CA GLN A 31 -0.42 0.99 -13.76
C GLN A 31 -1.57 1.81 -14.37
N THR A 32 -2.57 2.24 -13.59
CA THR A 32 -3.65 3.12 -14.07
C THR A 32 -3.46 4.58 -13.68
N GLN A 33 -2.48 4.87 -12.83
CA GLN A 33 -2.23 6.19 -12.25
C GLN A 33 -0.91 6.80 -12.71
N LEU A 34 0.06 5.96 -13.03
CA LEU A 34 1.42 6.36 -13.41
C LEU A 34 1.78 5.74 -14.76
N PRO A 35 2.70 6.37 -15.53
CA PRO A 35 3.27 5.78 -16.73
C PRO A 35 3.89 4.41 -16.45
N GLU A 36 3.91 3.56 -17.49
CA GLU A 36 4.66 2.30 -17.43
C GLU A 36 6.15 2.58 -17.16
N GLY A 37 6.73 1.82 -16.23
CA GLY A 37 8.13 1.98 -15.83
C GLY A 37 8.42 3.18 -14.92
N ALA A 38 7.39 3.79 -14.30
CA ALA A 38 7.59 4.74 -13.20
C ALA A 38 8.46 4.11 -12.11
N ASP A 39 9.41 4.87 -11.57
CA ASP A 39 10.33 4.38 -10.55
C ASP A 39 9.68 4.33 -9.15
N ASP A 40 10.33 3.64 -8.21
CA ASP A 40 9.81 3.45 -6.86
C ASP A 40 9.62 4.78 -6.10
N GLU A 41 10.46 5.78 -6.39
CA GLU A 41 10.37 7.13 -5.80
C GLU A 41 9.12 7.86 -6.28
N ASP A 42 8.83 7.83 -7.58
CA ASP A 42 7.62 8.40 -8.19
C ASP A 42 6.36 7.70 -7.66
N VAL A 43 6.40 6.37 -7.50
CA VAL A 43 5.30 5.60 -6.92
C VAL A 43 5.05 5.99 -5.47
N LEU A 44 6.11 6.10 -4.64
CA LEU A 44 5.97 6.49 -3.23
C LEU A 44 5.53 7.95 -3.10
N ALA A 45 6.06 8.85 -3.93
CA ALA A 45 5.67 10.26 -4.04
C ALA A 45 4.19 10.41 -4.40
N PHE A 46 3.72 9.68 -5.41
CA PHE A 46 2.32 9.66 -5.80
C PHE A 46 1.43 9.14 -4.66
N ALA A 47 1.79 8.01 -4.04
CA ALA A 47 1.05 7.46 -2.91
C ALA A 47 0.96 8.45 -1.74
N ALA A 48 2.08 9.09 -1.39
CA ALA A 48 2.14 10.08 -0.32
C ALA A 48 1.26 11.30 -0.61
N ASN A 49 1.38 11.88 -1.80
CA ASN A 49 0.60 13.04 -2.22
C ASN A 49 -0.91 12.74 -2.23
N GLN A 50 -1.29 11.55 -2.69
CA GLN A 50 -2.68 11.10 -2.74
C GLN A 50 -3.19 10.57 -1.40
N LYS A 51 -2.37 10.55 -0.35
CA LYS A 51 -2.71 9.98 0.97
C LYS A 51 -3.13 8.51 0.90
N ARG A 52 -2.37 7.70 0.17
CA ARG A 52 -2.61 6.28 -0.06
C ARG A 52 -1.53 5.44 0.62
N VAL A 53 -1.96 4.34 1.22
CA VAL A 53 -1.08 3.26 1.66
C VAL A 53 -0.64 2.49 0.42
N LEU A 54 0.67 2.34 0.21
CA LEU A 54 1.21 1.53 -0.88
C LEU A 54 1.24 0.05 -0.46
N LEU A 55 0.70 -0.83 -1.30
CA LEU A 55 0.91 -2.28 -1.21
C LEU A 55 1.87 -2.68 -2.33
N THR A 56 3.02 -3.27 -1.98
CA THR A 56 4.06 -3.66 -2.93
C THR A 56 4.62 -5.05 -2.64
N SER A 57 5.03 -5.75 -3.69
CA SER A 57 5.80 -7.00 -3.58
C SER A 57 7.32 -6.74 -3.59
N ASN A 58 7.75 -5.50 -3.80
CA ASN A 58 9.15 -5.08 -3.92
C ASN A 58 9.71 -4.55 -2.58
N ALA A 59 9.91 -5.43 -1.60
CA ALA A 59 10.49 -5.02 -0.32
C ALA A 59 11.95 -4.54 -0.44
N GLN A 60 12.67 -5.02 -1.45
CA GLN A 60 14.10 -4.77 -1.61
C GLN A 60 14.39 -3.31 -1.89
N ASP A 61 13.61 -2.68 -2.76
CA ASP A 61 13.84 -1.30 -3.17
C ASP A 61 13.05 -0.30 -2.29
N PHE A 62 11.84 -0.66 -1.83
CA PHE A 62 11.06 0.24 -0.96
C PHE A 62 11.59 0.35 0.48
N ALA A 63 12.29 -0.67 1.02
CA ALA A 63 12.85 -0.59 2.38
C ALA A 63 13.93 0.51 2.54
N PRO A 64 14.98 0.57 1.70
CA PRO A 64 15.94 1.68 1.74
C PRO A 64 15.27 3.01 1.42
N LEU A 65 14.36 3.05 0.44
CA LEU A 65 13.64 4.27 0.05
C LEU A 65 12.84 4.90 1.21
N VAL A 66 12.09 4.09 1.97
CA VAL A 66 11.36 4.55 3.16
C VAL A 66 12.32 5.08 4.23
N THR A 67 13.49 4.46 4.36
CA THR A 67 14.54 4.94 5.29
C THR A 67 15.08 6.31 4.84
N GLU A 68 15.33 6.48 3.54
CA GLU A 68 15.77 7.76 2.96
C GLU A 68 14.73 8.86 3.17
N TRP A 69 13.45 8.56 2.97
CA TRP A 69 12.36 9.50 3.25
C TRP A 69 12.31 9.91 4.70
N PHE A 70 12.46 8.95 5.63
CA PHE A 70 12.51 9.25 7.06
C PHE A 70 13.67 10.19 7.40
N LEU A 71 14.88 9.91 6.90
CA LEU A 71 16.07 10.75 7.11
C LEU A 71 15.93 12.14 6.49
N ALA A 72 15.17 12.26 5.40
CA ALA A 72 14.85 13.53 4.73
C ALA A 72 13.64 14.26 5.34
N GLU A 73 13.10 13.80 6.47
CA GLU A 73 11.90 14.35 7.12
C GLU A 73 10.66 14.37 6.19
N ARG A 74 10.60 13.44 5.23
CA ARG A 74 9.47 13.26 4.31
C ARG A 74 8.50 12.23 4.87
N GLU A 75 7.21 12.49 4.71
CA GLU A 75 6.16 11.62 5.22
C GLU A 75 5.46 10.84 4.10
N HIS A 76 5.15 9.57 4.35
CA HIS A 76 4.31 8.73 3.50
C HIS A 76 3.13 8.15 4.31
N TRP A 77 2.10 7.66 3.63
CA TRP A 77 0.88 7.18 4.30
C TRP A 77 0.89 5.69 4.67
N GLY A 78 2.06 5.08 4.59
CA GLY A 78 2.31 3.67 4.91
C GLY A 78 2.72 2.84 3.69
N VAL A 79 3.61 1.90 3.91
CA VAL A 79 4.00 0.87 2.94
C VAL A 79 3.72 -0.50 3.57
N ILE A 80 2.97 -1.33 2.85
CA ILE A 80 2.63 -2.70 3.25
C ILE A 80 3.25 -3.66 2.23
N VAL A 81 4.20 -4.45 2.69
CA VAL A 81 4.87 -5.49 1.91
C VAL A 81 3.97 -6.71 1.77
N VAL A 82 3.80 -7.16 0.53
CA VAL A 82 3.07 -8.36 0.14
C VAL A 82 4.05 -9.36 -0.47
N PRO A 83 4.50 -10.40 0.25
CA PRO A 83 5.37 -11.39 -0.36
C PRO A 83 4.70 -12.08 -1.56
N GLY A 84 5.46 -12.33 -2.64
CA GLY A 84 4.88 -12.74 -3.93
C GLY A 84 4.05 -14.04 -3.93
N GLN A 85 4.25 -14.93 -2.95
CA GLN A 85 3.47 -16.17 -2.81
C GLN A 85 2.30 -16.06 -1.83
N THR A 86 1.90 -14.85 -1.46
CA THR A 86 0.82 -14.66 -0.50
C THR A 86 -0.52 -15.12 -1.07
N LYS A 87 -1.21 -16.00 -0.35
CA LYS A 87 -2.52 -16.53 -0.77
C LYS A 87 -3.56 -15.41 -0.90
N ARG A 88 -4.34 -15.44 -1.97
CA ARG A 88 -5.43 -14.48 -2.23
C ARG A 88 -6.43 -14.38 -1.06
N SER A 89 -6.73 -15.50 -0.40
CA SER A 89 -7.60 -15.51 0.80
C SER A 89 -7.00 -14.74 1.98
N LEU A 90 -5.68 -14.81 2.18
CA LEU A 90 -4.97 -14.02 3.19
C LEU A 90 -5.00 -12.54 2.82
N LEU A 91 -4.70 -12.20 1.56
CA LEU A 91 -4.74 -10.82 1.07
C LEU A 91 -6.12 -10.18 1.28
N SER A 92 -7.19 -10.87 0.89
CA SER A 92 -8.56 -10.39 1.08
C SER A 92 -8.89 -10.19 2.55
N ARG A 93 -8.50 -11.12 3.43
CA ARG A 93 -8.75 -11.03 4.88
C ARG A 93 -7.96 -9.88 5.51
N ALA A 94 -6.69 -9.76 5.16
CA ALA A 94 -5.81 -8.70 5.63
C ALA A 94 -6.32 -7.32 5.21
N LEU A 95 -6.68 -7.12 3.93
CA LEU A 95 -7.24 -5.85 3.47
C LEU A 95 -8.53 -5.48 4.22
N LYS A 96 -9.45 -6.44 4.41
CA LYS A 96 -10.68 -6.23 5.20
C LYS A 96 -10.36 -5.82 6.64
N ASN A 97 -9.41 -6.49 7.28
CA ASN A 97 -8.96 -6.16 8.63
C ASN A 97 -8.35 -4.75 8.71
N ILE A 98 -7.50 -4.37 7.74
CA ILE A 98 -6.91 -3.03 7.68
C ILE A 98 -8.01 -1.97 7.59
N ILE A 99 -8.96 -2.15 6.65
CA ILE A 99 -10.08 -1.23 6.44
C ILE A 99 -10.93 -1.06 7.71
N GLN A 100 -11.18 -2.14 8.44
CA GLN A 100 -12.05 -2.12 9.63
C GLN A 100 -11.34 -1.63 10.90
N LYS A 101 -10.04 -1.89 11.04
CA LYS A 101 -9.32 -1.71 12.31
C LYS A 101 -8.30 -0.58 12.29
N SER A 102 -7.98 -0.03 11.12
CA SER A 102 -6.96 1.02 10.97
C SER A 102 -7.58 2.33 10.49
N SER A 103 -6.92 3.44 10.82
CA SER A 103 -7.17 4.73 10.19
C SER A 103 -6.00 5.08 9.26
N ALA A 104 -6.23 6.01 8.32
CA ALA A 104 -5.13 6.49 7.48
C ALA A 104 -3.93 7.00 8.31
N ASN A 105 -4.19 7.70 9.41
CA ASN A 105 -3.14 8.22 10.29
C ASN A 105 -2.39 7.14 11.06
N SER A 106 -3.02 6.00 11.39
CA SER A 106 -2.34 4.93 12.14
C SER A 106 -1.34 4.14 11.30
N LEU A 107 -1.39 4.27 9.98
CA LEU A 107 -0.46 3.64 9.04
C LEU A 107 0.62 4.61 8.52
N LYS A 108 0.49 5.90 8.85
CA LYS A 108 1.42 6.95 8.41
C LYS A 108 2.84 6.64 8.87
N ASN A 109 3.81 6.80 7.98
CA ASN A 109 5.23 6.53 8.18
C ASN A 109 5.53 5.10 8.69
N SER A 110 4.64 4.15 8.43
CA SER A 110 4.86 2.75 8.79
C SER A 110 5.31 1.91 7.61
N TYR A 111 6.16 0.94 7.88
CA TYR A 111 6.59 -0.11 6.95
C TYR A 111 6.24 -1.46 7.59
N ARG A 112 5.27 -2.18 7.02
CA ARG A 112 4.65 -3.37 7.63
C ARG A 112 4.51 -4.51 6.64
N PHE A 113 4.34 -5.73 7.13
CA PHE A 113 4.07 -6.90 6.31
C PHE A 113 2.58 -7.23 6.34
N ILE A 114 2.04 -7.66 5.20
CA ILE A 114 0.60 -7.97 5.06
C ILE A 114 0.12 -9.05 6.04
N GLN A 115 1.01 -9.96 6.45
CA GLN A 115 0.72 -11.01 7.44
C GLN A 115 0.38 -10.47 8.82
N GLU A 116 0.83 -9.27 9.17
CA GLU A 116 0.53 -8.64 10.46
C GLU A 116 -0.94 -8.24 10.60
N PHE A 117 -1.68 -8.21 9.48
CA PHE A 117 -3.09 -7.85 9.43
C PHE A 117 -4.01 -9.05 9.16
N ALA A 118 -3.45 -10.25 9.01
CA ALA A 118 -4.19 -11.46 8.66
C ALA A 118 -4.89 -12.12 9.85
#